data_AF-A0A1D2TSL6-F1
#
_entry.id   AF-A0A1D2TSL6-F1
#
_cell.length_a   1.000
_cell.length_b   1.000
_cell.length_c   1.000
_cell.angle_alpha   90.00
_cell.angle_beta   90.00
_cell.angle_gamma   90.00
#
_symmetry.space_group_name_H-M   'P 1'
#
loop_
_entity.id
_entity.type
_entity.pdbx_description
1 polymer ?
#
loop_
_entity_poly.entity_id
_entity_poly.type
_entity_poly.pdbx_seq_one_letter_code
_entity_poly.pdbx_strand_id
1 'polypeptide(L)'
;MIRTVLMGAALSMAASLALAQAPLTQNPPTQTVICLDVGGQSLPAVCRAPSGRLDRREDICVCHAGARVDVPICPDGVRPPAETRAYEKARKAAARDGSLIGDLYEGRPMCVAGRLD
;
A
#
# COMPACT_ATOMS: atom_id res chain seq x y z
N MET A 1 -1.79 -40.05 57.94
CA MET A 1 -2.88 -39.17 58.38
C MET A 1 -2.68 -37.79 57.75
N ILE A 2 -3.71 -37.31 57.01
CA ILE A 2 -4.06 -35.92 56.63
C ILE A 2 -2.99 -35.11 55.83
N ARG A 3 -3.05 -35.03 54.49
CA ARG A 3 -3.86 -34.12 53.61
C ARG A 3 -3.68 -32.62 53.90
N THR A 4 -3.04 -31.90 52.98
CA THR A 4 -3.51 -30.61 52.42
C THR A 4 -2.68 -30.18 51.20
N VAL A 5 -3.29 -30.29 50.03
CA VAL A 5 -2.87 -29.62 48.78
C VAL A 5 -3.57 -28.26 48.78
N LEU A 6 -2.82 -27.15 48.67
CA LEU A 6 -3.38 -25.81 48.50
C LEU A 6 -2.93 -25.25 47.16
N MET A 7 -3.86 -25.34 46.21
CA MET A 7 -3.90 -24.58 44.96
C MET A 7 -4.11 -23.10 45.29
N GLY A 8 -3.22 -22.23 44.80
CA GLY A 8 -3.37 -20.77 44.86
C GLY A 8 -3.37 -20.19 43.45
N ALA A 9 -4.57 -19.98 42.90
CA ALA A 9 -4.77 -19.25 41.65
C ALA A 9 -4.79 -17.75 41.95
N ALA A 10 -3.96 -16.96 41.25
CA ALA A 10 -4.04 -15.51 41.27
C ALA A 10 -4.14 -14.98 39.83
N LEU A 11 -5.22 -14.25 39.58
CA LEU A 11 -5.70 -13.79 38.29
C LEU A 11 -4.73 -12.79 37.64
N SER A 12 -4.24 -13.12 36.45
CA SER A 12 -3.61 -12.17 35.54
C SER A 12 -4.66 -11.23 34.95
N MET A 13 -4.71 -9.98 35.42
CA MET A 13 -5.44 -8.88 34.78
C MET A 13 -4.84 -8.63 33.39
N ALA A 14 -5.48 -9.17 32.36
CA ALA A 14 -5.22 -8.78 30.98
C ALA A 14 -5.91 -7.43 30.73
N ALA A 15 -5.17 -6.33 30.82
CA ALA A 15 -5.59 -5.05 30.30
C ALA A 15 -5.60 -5.12 28.77
N SER A 16 -6.75 -5.48 28.20
CA SER A 16 -6.98 -5.44 26.76
C SER A 16 -7.01 -3.98 26.29
N LEU A 17 -5.86 -3.44 25.90
CA LEU A 17 -5.78 -2.24 25.07
C LEU A 17 -6.40 -2.57 23.70
N ALA A 18 -7.71 -2.38 23.59
CA ALA A 18 -8.40 -2.39 22.32
C ALA A 18 -7.92 -1.17 21.50
N LEU A 19 -6.91 -1.38 20.65
CA LEU A 19 -6.56 -0.45 19.59
C LEU A 19 -7.74 -0.41 18.60
N ALA A 20 -8.66 0.52 18.82
CA ALA A 20 -9.73 0.82 17.89
C ALA A 20 -9.10 1.21 16.54
N GLN A 21 -9.38 0.41 15.53
CA GLN A 21 -8.85 0.60 14.19
C GLN A 21 -9.57 1.81 13.57
N ALA A 22 -8.87 2.95 13.49
CA ALA A 22 -9.32 4.14 12.76
C ALA A 22 -9.82 3.78 11.35
N PRO A 23 -11.00 4.24 10.90
CA PRO A 23 -11.47 4.07 9.53
C PRO A 23 -10.46 4.63 8.52
N LEU A 24 -10.36 4.02 7.33
CA LEU A 24 -9.41 4.36 6.26
C LEU A 24 -9.44 5.85 5.84
N THR A 25 -10.53 6.55 6.13
CA THR A 25 -10.70 7.99 5.91
C THR A 25 -9.86 8.88 6.83
N GLN A 26 -9.31 8.34 7.93
CA GLN A 26 -8.50 9.12 8.88
C GLN A 26 -7.01 9.20 8.49
N ASN A 27 -6.52 8.35 7.57
CA ASN A 27 -5.14 8.41 7.05
C ASN A 27 -5.06 7.70 5.68
N PRO A 28 -5.48 8.37 4.60
CA PRO A 28 -5.49 7.75 3.27
C PRO A 28 -4.05 7.43 2.82
N PRO A 29 -3.85 6.34 2.08
CA PRO A 29 -2.52 5.98 1.57
C PRO A 29 -1.99 7.09 0.67
N THR A 30 -0.71 7.47 0.85
CA THR A 30 -0.02 8.47 0.03
C THR A 30 0.73 7.86 -1.16
N GLN A 31 0.84 6.53 -1.18
CA GLN A 31 1.52 5.75 -2.21
C GLN A 31 0.73 4.48 -2.50
N THR A 32 0.94 3.94 -3.70
CA THR A 32 0.31 2.71 -4.17
C THR A 32 1.28 1.97 -5.08
N VAL A 33 0.85 0.78 -5.52
CA VAL A 33 1.63 -0.08 -6.41
C VAL A 33 0.96 -0.13 -7.76
N ILE A 34 1.74 0.06 -8.81
CA ILE A 34 1.32 -0.22 -10.18
C ILE A 34 2.21 -1.29 -10.81
N CYS A 35 1.70 -1.89 -11.88
CA CYS A 35 2.48 -2.79 -12.71
C CYS A 35 2.88 -2.04 -13.98
N LEU A 36 4.16 -2.05 -14.33
CA LEU A 36 4.66 -1.41 -15.55
C LEU A 36 5.09 -2.46 -16.57
N ASP A 37 4.65 -2.33 -17.81
CA ASP A 37 5.14 -3.17 -18.90
C ASP A 37 6.57 -2.77 -19.33
N VAL A 38 7.11 -3.46 -20.33
CA VAL A 38 8.44 -3.16 -20.88
C VAL A 38 8.50 -1.83 -21.63
N GLY A 39 7.38 -1.20 -21.97
CA GLY A 39 7.29 0.13 -22.56
C GLY A 39 7.18 1.26 -21.53
N GLY A 40 6.85 0.92 -20.27
CA GLY A 40 6.51 1.85 -19.21
C GLY A 40 5.02 2.20 -19.15
N GLN A 41 4.16 1.48 -19.86
CA GLN A 41 2.70 1.57 -19.77
C GLN A 41 2.21 0.92 -18.47
N SER A 42 1.20 1.52 -17.84
CA SER A 42 0.57 0.92 -16.65
C SER A 42 -0.30 -0.29 -17.02
N LEU A 43 -0.11 -1.39 -16.31
CA LEU A 43 -0.91 -2.60 -16.35
C LEU A 43 -1.77 -2.70 -15.07
N PRO A 44 -2.93 -3.36 -15.13
CA PRO A 44 -3.78 -3.56 -13.96
C PRO A 44 -3.08 -4.42 -12.90
N ALA A 45 -2.93 -3.87 -11.69
CA ALA A 45 -2.48 -4.63 -10.52
C ALA A 45 -3.66 -5.38 -9.90
N VAL A 46 -3.45 -6.65 -9.53
CA VAL A 46 -4.44 -7.43 -8.80
C VAL A 46 -4.14 -7.30 -7.31
N CYS A 47 -4.86 -6.41 -6.64
CA CYS A 47 -4.76 -6.20 -5.21
C CYS A 47 -5.77 -7.09 -4.47
N ARG A 48 -5.29 -7.85 -3.49
CA ARG A 48 -6.15 -8.65 -2.60
C ARG A 48 -5.97 -8.14 -1.17
N ALA A 49 -7.08 -7.76 -0.55
CA ALA A 49 -7.14 -7.56 0.88
C ALA A 49 -7.01 -8.94 1.57
N PRO A 50 -6.08 -9.12 2.53
CA PRO A 50 -5.95 -10.37 3.25
C PRO A 50 -7.24 -10.69 4.03
N SER A 51 -7.70 -11.94 3.96
CA SER A 51 -8.89 -12.43 4.67
C SER A 51 -8.62 -12.81 6.14
N GLY A 52 -7.39 -12.60 6.64
CA GLY A 52 -6.93 -13.00 7.99
C GLY A 52 -6.48 -11.83 8.87
N ARG A 53 -5.93 -12.12 10.06
CA ARG A 53 -5.48 -11.14 11.09
C ARG A 53 -4.25 -10.29 10.70
N LEU A 54 -3.74 -10.40 9.47
CA LEU A 54 -2.72 -9.48 8.98
C LEU A 54 -3.43 -8.17 8.62
N ASP A 55 -2.83 -7.03 8.94
CA ASP A 55 -3.49 -5.73 8.89
C ASP A 55 -4.27 -5.53 7.57
N ARG A 56 -5.60 -5.44 7.65
CA ARG A 56 -6.47 -5.25 6.47
C ARG A 56 -6.18 -3.92 5.75
N ARG A 57 -5.30 -3.08 6.33
CA ARG A 57 -4.78 -1.84 5.75
C ARG A 57 -3.87 -2.07 4.55
N GLU A 58 -3.26 -3.24 4.42
CA GLU A 58 -2.30 -3.53 3.35
C GLU A 58 -2.93 -4.39 2.26
N ASP A 59 -3.28 -3.76 1.13
CA ASP A 59 -3.62 -4.47 -0.10
C ASP A 59 -2.35 -5.15 -0.64
N ILE A 60 -2.33 -6.49 -0.69
CA ILE A 60 -1.24 -7.21 -1.35
C ILE A 60 -1.49 -7.14 -2.86
N CYS A 61 -0.84 -6.18 -3.53
CA CYS A 61 -0.90 -6.03 -4.98
C CYS A 61 0.12 -6.92 -5.70
N VAL A 62 -0.37 -7.77 -6.60
CA VAL A 62 0.46 -8.69 -7.39
C VAL A 62 0.45 -8.23 -8.85
N CYS A 63 1.65 -8.17 -9.44
CA CYS A 63 1.84 -7.98 -10.87
C CYS A 63 2.04 -9.33 -11.54
N HIS A 64 1.00 -9.84 -12.18
CA HIS A 64 1.09 -11.07 -12.99
C HIS A 64 1.88 -10.85 -14.29
N ALA A 65 1.93 -9.61 -14.76
CA ALA A 65 2.74 -9.17 -15.88
C ALA A 65 3.34 -7.80 -15.56
N GLY A 66 4.54 -7.54 -16.09
CA GLY A 66 5.27 -6.30 -15.85
C GLY A 66 6.02 -6.25 -14.52
N ALA A 67 6.75 -5.16 -14.31
CA ALA A 67 7.47 -4.85 -13.09
C ALA A 67 6.54 -4.23 -12.05
N ARG A 68 6.65 -4.66 -10.80
CA ARG A 68 6.00 -4.01 -9.66
C ARG A 68 6.74 -2.71 -9.35
N VAL A 69 6.02 -1.59 -9.30
CA VAL A 69 6.60 -0.27 -9.05
C VAL A 69 5.78 0.47 -8.00
N ASP A 70 6.47 0.99 -6.98
CA ASP A 70 5.88 1.86 -5.98
C ASP A 70 5.73 3.29 -6.53
N VAL A 71 4.56 3.88 -6.35
CA VAL A 71 4.16 5.13 -7.00
C VAL A 71 3.46 6.05 -6.00
N PRO A 72 3.75 7.37 -6.03
CA PRO A 72 3.00 8.32 -5.22
C PRO A 72 1.58 8.50 -5.76
N ILE A 73 0.61 8.62 -4.86
CA ILE A 73 -0.72 9.11 -5.20
C ILE A 73 -0.63 10.63 -5.39
N CYS A 74 -1.28 11.16 -6.42
CA CYS A 74 -1.27 12.60 -6.67
C CYS A 74 -1.95 13.32 -5.49
N PRO A 75 -1.34 14.40 -4.96
CA PRO A 75 -1.97 15.18 -3.90
C PRO A 75 -3.25 15.85 -4.40
N ASP A 76 -4.11 16.23 -3.46
CA ASP A 76 -5.40 16.83 -3.77
C ASP A 76 -5.27 18.03 -4.73
N GLY A 77 -6.13 18.06 -5.74
CA GLY A 77 -6.12 19.11 -6.78
C GLY A 77 -5.04 18.97 -7.85
N VAL A 78 -4.08 18.04 -7.70
CA VAL A 78 -3.08 17.76 -8.73
C VAL A 78 -3.57 16.64 -9.63
N ARG A 79 -3.68 16.93 -10.93
CA ARG A 79 -3.99 15.90 -11.93
C ARG A 79 -2.75 15.05 -12.19
N PRO A 80 -2.88 13.74 -12.42
CA PRO A 80 -1.79 12.91 -12.94
C PRO A 80 -1.26 13.44 -14.28
N PRO A 81 0.01 13.15 -14.63
CA PRO A 81 0.49 13.33 -15.99
C PRO A 81 -0.37 12.54 -16.99
N ALA A 82 -0.50 13.04 -18.22
CA ALA A 82 -1.27 12.35 -19.25
C ALA A 82 -0.54 11.08 -19.71
N GLU A 83 -1.28 9.98 -19.86
CA GLU A 83 -0.78 8.70 -20.39
C GLU A 83 -0.46 8.83 -21.90
N THR A 84 0.74 9.32 -22.18
CA THR A 84 1.28 9.49 -23.54
C THR A 84 2.54 8.62 -23.70
N ARG A 85 2.91 8.29 -24.94
CA ARG A 85 4.14 7.53 -25.22
C ARG A 85 5.42 8.20 -24.66
N ALA A 86 5.46 9.53 -24.64
CA ALA A 86 6.58 10.28 -24.08
C ALA A 86 6.67 10.07 -22.56
N TYR A 87 5.53 10.17 -21.87
CA TYR A 87 5.43 9.92 -20.45
C TYR A 87 5.75 8.46 -20.10
N GLU A 88 5.20 7.48 -20.81
CA GLU A 88 5.48 6.06 -20.61
C GLU A 88 6.98 5.76 -20.72
N LYS A 89 7.65 6.30 -21.75
CA LYS A 89 9.10 6.14 -21.93
C LYS A 89 9.91 6.76 -20.78
N ALA A 90 9.52 7.94 -20.33
CA ALA A 90 10.17 8.60 -19.20
C ALA A 90 9.97 7.81 -17.90
N ARG A 91 8.73 7.34 -17.67
CA ARG A 91 8.34 6.53 -16.53
C ARG A 91 9.12 5.21 -16.47
N LYS A 92 9.28 4.52 -17.60
CA LYS A 92 10.15 3.33 -17.70
C LYS A 92 11.59 3.62 -17.27
N ALA A 93 12.12 4.76 -17.66
CA ALA A 93 13.50 5.12 -17.36
C ALA A 93 13.69 5.48 -15.87
N ALA A 94 12.69 6.14 -15.28
CA ALA A 94 12.66 6.51 -13.87
C ALA A 94 12.50 5.27 -12.97
N ALA A 95 11.53 4.40 -13.27
CA ALA A 95 11.17 3.23 -12.45
C ALA A 95 12.18 2.06 -12.44
N ARG A 96 13.44 2.28 -12.81
CA ARG A 96 14.47 1.22 -12.90
C ARG A 96 14.82 0.61 -11.55
N ASP A 97 14.68 1.38 -10.48
CA ASP A 97 14.89 0.95 -9.10
C ASP A 97 13.61 0.34 -8.46
N GLY A 98 12.52 0.28 -9.22
CA GLY A 98 11.22 -0.21 -8.74
C GLY A 98 10.37 0.86 -8.07
N SER A 99 10.71 2.15 -8.18
CA SER A 99 9.97 3.25 -7.58
C SER A 99 9.81 4.43 -8.54
N LEU A 100 8.74 5.21 -8.34
CA LEU A 100 8.53 6.53 -8.95
C LEU A 100 8.39 7.61 -7.88
N ILE A 101 8.69 7.28 -6.63
CA ILE A 101 8.58 8.19 -5.49
C ILE A 101 9.66 9.26 -5.62
N GLY A 102 9.23 10.52 -5.74
CA GLY A 102 10.12 11.67 -5.92
C GLY A 102 10.50 11.94 -7.37
N ASP A 103 10.14 11.06 -8.31
CA ASP A 103 10.41 11.27 -9.72
C ASP A 103 9.48 12.30 -10.34
N LEU A 104 10.05 13.03 -11.30
CA LEU A 104 9.39 14.13 -12.00
C LEU A 104 9.34 13.90 -13.51
N TYR A 105 8.21 14.20 -14.11
CA TYR A 105 8.02 14.34 -15.55
C TYR A 105 7.61 15.78 -15.86
N GLU A 106 8.39 16.49 -16.67
CA GLU A 106 8.11 17.90 -17.04
C GLU A 106 7.94 18.81 -15.80
N GLY A 107 8.71 18.56 -14.74
CA GLY A 107 8.64 19.31 -13.47
C GLY A 107 7.43 18.96 -12.59
N ARG A 108 6.63 17.96 -12.96
CA ARG A 108 5.48 17.47 -12.19
C ARG A 108 5.74 16.08 -11.63
N PRO A 109 5.17 15.73 -10.46
CA PRO A 109 5.34 14.39 -9.90
C PRO A 109 4.80 13.31 -10.84
N MET A 110 5.56 12.22 -10.99
CA MET A 110 5.10 10.99 -11.64
C MET A 110 4.15 10.24 -10.69
N CYS A 111 2.92 10.74 -10.57
CA CYS A 111 1.91 10.23 -9.65
C CYS A 111 0.71 9.62 -10.38
N VAL A 112 -0.08 8.83 -9.65
CA VAL A 112 -1.35 8.26 -10.15
C VAL A 112 -2.54 8.81 -9.37
N ALA A 113 -3.73 8.72 -9.96
CA ALA A 113 -4.95 9.02 -9.24
C ALA A 113 -5.10 8.05 -8.05
N GLY A 114 -5.49 8.59 -6.89
CA GLY A 114 -5.89 7.76 -5.75
C GLY A 114 -7.11 6.92 -6.14
N ARG A 115 -7.21 5.70 -5.59
CA ARG A 115 -8.45 4.93 -5.68
C ARG A 115 -9.48 5.68 -4.82
N LEU A 116 -10.40 6.39 -5.47
CA LEU A 116 -11.63 6.83 -4.83
C LEU A 116 -12.52 5.60 -4.81
N ASP A 117 -12.67 5.00 -3.62
CA ASP A 117 -13.62 3.92 -3.38
C ASP A 117 -15.07 4.41 -3.54
#